data_AF-A0A351NVP3-F1
#
_entry.id   AF-A0A351NVP3-F1
#
_cell.length_a   1.000
_cell.length_b   1.000
_cell.length_c   1.000
_cell.angle_alpha   90.00
_cell.angle_beta   90.00
_cell.angle_gamma   90.00
#
_symmetry.space_group_name_H-M   'P 1'
#
loop_
_entity.id
_entity.type
_entity.pdbx_description
1 polymer ?
#
loop_
_entity_poly.entity_id
_entity_poly.type
_entity_poly.pdbx_seq_one_letter_code
_entity_poly.pdbx_strand_id
1 'polypeptide(L)'
;MRSFFLVLAWSCVVGSVVDGVLLLYAVWINFLHDWLLLCISINDFLRDYMQPLFWVKQVAFLVLPESMVLWLFNLPALLYFPVRIITSTMIGYWALSRAAEMSKHS
;
A
#
# COMPACT_ATOMS: atom_id res chain seq x y z
N MET A 1 22.11 3.16 -12.96
CA MET A 1 21.61 2.16 -11.98
C MET A 1 21.22 2.79 -10.64
N ARG A 2 22.04 3.68 -10.04
CA ARG A 2 21.69 4.41 -8.82
C ARG A 2 20.33 5.12 -8.87
N SER A 3 20.03 5.82 -9.98
CA SER A 3 18.76 6.54 -10.14
C SER A 3 17.53 5.62 -10.09
N PHE A 4 17.63 4.39 -10.58
CA PHE A 4 16.55 3.41 -10.52
C PHE A 4 16.20 3.05 -9.07
N PHE A 5 17.22 2.74 -8.25
CA PHE A 5 17.01 2.42 -6.84
C PHE A 5 16.49 3.60 -6.03
N LEU A 6 16.89 4.84 -6.37
CA LEU A 6 16.35 6.04 -5.75
C LEU A 6 14.87 6.25 -6.09
N VAL A 7 14.48 6.09 -7.36
CA VAL A 7 13.07 6.17 -7.78
C VAL A 7 12.25 5.09 -7.07
N LEU A 8 12.76 3.87 -7.00
CA LEU A 8 12.09 2.77 -6.28
C LEU A 8 11.93 3.08 -4.80
N ALA A 9 12.99 3.55 -4.12
CA ALA A 9 12.92 3.94 -2.71
C ALA A 9 11.90 5.05 -2.47
N TRP A 10 11.89 6.10 -3.31
CA TRP A 10 10.90 7.18 -3.21
C TRP A 10 9.48 6.71 -3.47
N SER A 11 9.28 5.79 -4.43
CA SER A 11 7.95 5.21 -4.68
C SER A 11 7.41 4.45 -3.47
N CYS A 12 8.27 3.73 -2.75
CA CYS A 12 7.91 3.06 -1.50
C CYS A 12 7.54 4.05 -0.40
N VAL A 13 8.29 5.16 -0.26
CA VAL A 13 8.00 6.20 0.75
C VAL A 13 6.63 6.84 0.49
N VAL A 14 6.38 7.27 -0.74
CA VAL A 14 5.09 7.88 -1.12
C VAL A 14 3.95 6.87 -0.94
N GLY A 15 4.16 5.61 -1.35
CA GLY A 15 3.21 4.53 -1.15
C GLY A 15 2.84 4.32 0.33
N SER A 16 3.83 4.20 1.21
CA SER A 16 3.61 4.04 2.66
C SER A 16 2.86 5.22 3.28
N VAL A 17 3.10 6.45 2.82
CA VAL A 17 2.37 7.64 3.30
C VAL A 17 0.89 7.55 2.90
N VAL A 18 0.61 7.20 1.64
CA VAL A 18 -0.77 7.00 1.16
C VAL A 18 -1.45 5.88 1.95
N ASP A 19 -0.80 4.72 2.12
CA ASP A 19 -1.32 3.61 2.91
C ASP A 19 -1.55 4.01 4.38
N GLY A 20 -0.70 4.86 4.95
CA GLY A 20 -0.87 5.41 6.31
C GLY A 20 -2.10 6.30 6.43
N VAL A 21 -2.34 7.18 5.47
CA VAL A 21 -3.57 8.00 5.42
C VAL A 21 -4.81 7.11 5.28
N LEU A 22 -4.75 6.09 4.42
CA LEU A 22 -5.85 5.14 4.25
C LEU A 22 -6.12 4.32 5.52
N LEU A 23 -5.07 3.91 6.23
CA LEU A 23 -5.19 3.23 7.52
C LEU A 23 -5.86 4.12 8.56
N LEU A 24 -5.41 5.36 8.71
CA LEU A 24 -6.02 6.32 9.65
C LEU A 24 -7.49 6.55 9.31
N TYR A 25 -7.82 6.65 8.04
CA TYR A 25 -9.20 6.81 7.60
C TYR A 25 -10.05 5.55 7.87
N ALA A 26 -9.51 4.35 7.64
CA ALA A 26 -10.18 3.10 7.97
C ALA A 26 -10.46 2.95 9.48
N VAL A 27 -9.52 3.37 10.33
CA VAL A 27 -9.70 3.43 11.79
C VAL A 27 -10.78 4.44 12.17
N TRP A 28 -10.74 5.63 11.55
CA TRP A 28 -11.73 6.68 11.80
C TRP A 28 -13.16 6.25 11.44
N ILE A 29 -13.35 5.63 10.27
CA ILE A 29 -14.65 5.08 9.86
C ILE A 29 -15.12 4.00 10.82
N ASN A 30 -14.24 3.12 11.28
CA ASN A 30 -14.56 2.09 12.27
C ASN A 30 -15.01 2.70 13.61
N PHE A 31 -14.34 3.77 14.05
CA PHE A 31 -14.73 4.49 15.26
C PHE A 31 -16.13 5.10 15.14
N LEU A 32 -16.51 5.63 13.97
CA LEU A 32 -17.84 6.19 13.72
C LEU A 32 -18.96 5.14 13.63
N HIS A 33 -18.62 3.86 13.39
CA HIS A 33 -19.58 2.76 13.22
C HIS A 33 -19.47 1.72 14.35
N ASP A 34 -19.07 2.13 15.55
CA ASP A 34 -18.96 1.26 16.74
C ASP A 34 -18.16 -0.04 16.47
N TRP A 35 -17.11 0.05 15.66
CA TRP A 35 -16.22 -1.07 15.30
C TRP A 35 -16.91 -2.22 14.54
N LEU A 36 -18.07 -1.98 13.92
CA LEU A 36 -18.76 -2.98 13.09
C LEU A 36 -18.00 -3.34 11.81
N LEU A 37 -17.06 -2.49 11.38
CA LEU A 37 -16.35 -2.59 10.10
C LEU A 37 -14.92 -3.11 10.25
N LEU A 38 -14.60 -3.82 11.35
CA LEU A 38 -13.25 -4.29 11.64
C LEU A 38 -12.68 -5.20 10.54
N CYS A 39 -13.57 -6.00 9.93
CA CYS A 39 -13.25 -6.94 8.86
C CYS A 39 -13.62 -6.41 7.48
N ILE A 40 -13.85 -5.10 7.31
CA ILE A 40 -14.15 -4.53 5.99
C ILE A 40 -13.02 -4.86 5.02
N SER A 41 -13.37 -5.42 3.85
CA SER A 41 -12.41 -5.76 2.82
C SER A 41 -11.82 -4.47 2.21
N ILE A 42 -10.61 -4.54 1.66
CA ILE A 42 -10.04 -3.41 0.90
C ILE A 42 -10.98 -3.04 -0.26
N ASN A 43 -11.58 -4.03 -0.92
CA ASN A 43 -12.53 -3.80 -1.99
C ASN A 43 -13.68 -2.91 -1.56
N ASP A 44 -14.36 -3.26 -0.47
CA ASP A 44 -15.56 -2.57 -0.02
C ASP A 44 -15.18 -1.23 0.61
N PHE A 45 -14.05 -1.17 1.33
CA PHE A 45 -13.51 0.09 1.85
C PHE A 45 -13.22 1.10 0.73
N LEU A 46 -12.54 0.66 -0.35
CA LEU A 46 -12.25 1.54 -1.49
C LEU A 46 -13.51 1.89 -2.28
N ARG A 47 -14.48 0.98 -2.38
CA ARG A 47 -15.73 1.24 -3.10
C ARG A 47 -16.60 2.26 -2.37
N ASP A 48 -16.79 2.07 -1.08
CA ASP A 48 -17.84 2.74 -0.30
C ASP A 48 -17.32 4.03 0.36
N TYR A 49 -16.02 4.09 0.70
CA TYR A 49 -15.43 5.21 1.43
C TYR A 49 -14.31 5.94 0.65
N MET A 50 -13.71 5.32 -0.37
CA MET A 50 -12.57 5.87 -1.11
C MET A 50 -12.72 5.70 -2.63
N GLN A 51 -13.91 6.00 -3.16
CA GLN A 51 -14.27 5.81 -4.57
C GLN A 51 -13.25 6.38 -5.57
N PRO A 52 -12.63 7.56 -5.36
CA PRO A 52 -11.60 8.09 -6.26
C PRO A 52 -10.34 7.21 -6.39
N LEU A 53 -10.09 6.29 -5.46
CA LEU A 53 -8.98 5.33 -5.49
C LEU A 53 -9.39 3.94 -6.00
N PHE A 54 -10.68 3.72 -6.30
CA PHE A 54 -11.16 2.40 -6.70
C PHE A 54 -10.56 1.91 -8.04
N TRP A 55 -10.12 2.83 -8.91
CA TRP A 55 -9.42 2.50 -10.17
C TRP A 55 -8.11 1.71 -9.94
N VAL A 56 -7.51 1.80 -8.75
CA VAL A 56 -6.30 1.03 -8.40
C VAL A 56 -6.54 -0.47 -8.53
N LYS A 57 -7.78 -0.95 -8.31
CA LYS A 57 -8.17 -2.35 -8.55
C LYS A 57 -8.02 -2.74 -10.01
N GLN A 58 -8.42 -1.88 -10.94
CA GLN A 58 -8.29 -2.14 -12.38
C GLN A 58 -6.82 -2.23 -12.78
N VAL A 59 -5.98 -1.35 -12.23
CA VAL A 59 -4.53 -1.42 -12.46
C VAL A 59 -3.93 -2.69 -11.89
N ALA A 60 -4.38 -3.15 -10.72
CA ALA A 60 -3.92 -4.41 -10.15
C ALA A 60 -4.20 -5.60 -11.08
N PHE A 61 -5.37 -5.65 -11.74
CA PHE A 61 -5.68 -6.68 -12.74
C PHE A 61 -4.81 -6.62 -14.00
N LEU A 62 -4.21 -5.46 -14.32
CA LEU A 62 -3.28 -5.35 -15.45
C LEU A 62 -1.89 -5.90 -15.13
N VAL A 63 -1.51 -5.92 -13.86
CA VAL A 63 -0.13 -6.22 -13.43
C VAL A 63 -0.02 -7.59 -12.76
N LEU A 64 -1.08 -8.06 -12.08
CA LEU A 64 -1.09 -9.28 -11.29
C LEU A 64 -2.09 -10.31 -11.82
N PRO A 65 -1.87 -11.61 -11.58
CA PRO A 65 -2.85 -12.65 -11.90
C PRO A 65 -4.19 -12.40 -11.20
N GLU A 66 -5.29 -12.72 -11.88
CA GLU A 66 -6.65 -12.49 -11.39
C GLU A 66 -6.89 -13.04 -9.98
N SER A 67 -6.48 -14.29 -9.74
CA SER A 67 -6.62 -14.94 -8.43
C SER A 67 -5.91 -14.20 -7.30
N MET A 68 -4.75 -13.61 -7.59
CA MET A 68 -3.98 -12.82 -6.63
C MET A 68 -4.66 -11.49 -6.34
N VAL A 69 -5.22 -10.82 -7.35
CA VAL A 69 -5.96 -9.56 -7.16
C VAL A 69 -7.21 -9.80 -6.34
N LEU A 70 -7.99 -10.83 -6.66
CA LEU A 70 -9.20 -11.17 -5.90
C LEU A 70 -8.86 -11.51 -4.45
N TRP A 71 -7.81 -12.28 -4.21
CA TRP A 71 -7.34 -12.57 -2.86
C TRP A 71 -6.91 -11.30 -2.11
N LEU A 72 -6.08 -10.47 -2.75
CA LEU A 72 -5.53 -9.26 -2.14
C LEU A 72 -6.63 -8.30 -1.71
N PHE A 73 -7.58 -8.00 -2.60
CA PHE A 73 -8.66 -7.04 -2.36
C PHE A 73 -9.72 -7.55 -1.37
N ASN A 74 -9.73 -8.85 -1.07
CA ASN A 74 -10.62 -9.44 -0.07
C ASN A 74 -10.00 -9.46 1.35
N LEU A 75 -8.75 -9.01 1.51
CA LEU A 75 -8.14 -8.90 2.83
C LEU A 75 -8.78 -7.76 3.65
N PRO A 76 -8.83 -7.87 4.99
CA PRO A 76 -9.28 -6.79 5.85
C PRO A 76 -8.39 -5.55 5.69
N ALA A 77 -9.00 -4.39 5.45
CA ALA A 77 -8.30 -3.13 5.23
C ALA A 77 -7.37 -2.76 6.39
N LEU A 78 -7.85 -2.92 7.62
CA LEU A 78 -7.09 -2.64 8.85
C LEU A 78 -5.87 -3.55 9.05
N LEU A 79 -5.86 -4.74 8.45
CA LEU A 79 -4.70 -5.64 8.48
C LEU A 79 -3.76 -5.38 7.29
N TYR A 80 -4.35 -5.13 6.12
CA TYR A 80 -3.60 -4.96 4.88
C TYR A 80 -2.67 -3.74 4.91
N PHE A 81 -3.19 -2.56 5.28
CA PHE A 81 -2.40 -1.33 5.22
C PHE A 81 -1.17 -1.36 6.14
N PRO A 82 -1.24 -1.81 7.41
CA PRO A 82 -0.04 -1.96 8.25
C PRO A 82 1.00 -2.90 7.64
N VAL A 83 0.57 -4.07 7.14
CA VAL A 83 1.48 -5.04 6.50
C VAL A 83 2.13 -4.42 5.26
N ARG A 84 1.37 -3.67 4.47
CA ARG A 84 1.88 -2.99 3.28
C ARG A 84 2.87 -1.87 3.61
N ILE A 85 2.62 -1.09 4.66
CA ILE A 85 3.54 -0.05 5.13
C ILE A 85 4.87 -0.68 5.58
N ILE A 86 4.81 -1.77 6.36
CA ILE A 86 6.01 -2.48 6.84
C ILE A 86 6.82 -3.00 5.65
N THR A 87 6.18 -3.75 4.75
CA THR A 87 6.84 -4.33 3.57
C THR A 87 7.40 -3.25 2.64
N SER A 88 6.65 -2.19 2.35
CA SER A 88 7.11 -1.07 1.52
C SER A 88 8.30 -0.35 2.15
N THR A 89 8.29 -0.17 3.47
CA THR A 89 9.41 0.46 4.20
C THR A 89 10.67 -0.43 4.15
N MET A 90 10.53 -1.74 4.32
CA MET A 90 11.65 -2.68 4.21
C MET A 90 12.27 -2.68 2.80
N ILE A 91 11.43 -2.72 1.76
CA ILE A 91 11.89 -2.69 0.36
C ILE A 91 12.53 -1.33 0.05
N GLY A 92 11.92 -0.23 0.48
CA GLY A 92 12.45 1.11 0.30
C GLY A 92 13.80 1.32 0.98
N TYR A 93 13.95 0.83 2.22
CA TYR A 93 15.22 0.88 2.95
C TYR A 93 16.31 0.07 2.24
N TRP A 94 15.99 -1.15 1.80
CA TRP A 94 16.92 -1.98 1.03
C TRP A 94 17.36 -1.28 -0.26
N ALA A 95 16.42 -0.69 -1.00
CA ALA A 95 16.69 0.04 -2.23
C ALA A 95 17.58 1.28 -1.99
N LEU A 96 17.30 2.05 -0.94
CA LEU A 96 18.11 3.20 -0.54
C LEU A 96 19.54 2.79 -0.18
N SER A 97 19.69 1.68 0.55
CA SER A 97 20.98 1.12 0.95
C SER A 97 21.83 0.75 -0.27
N ARG A 98 21.22 0.10 -1.26
CA ARG A 98 21.87 -0.22 -2.55
C ARG A 98 22.24 1.04 -3.33
N ALA A 99 21.36 2.04 -3.37
CA ALA A 99 21.68 3.31 -4.02
C ALA A 99 22.88 4.03 -3.37
N ALA A 100 23.02 3.93 -2.04
CA ALA A 100 24.10 4.53 -1.27
C ALA A 100 25.44 3.81 -1.48
N GLU A 101 25.46 2.48 -1.50
CA GLU A 101 26.66 1.69 -1.83
C GLU A 101 27.23 2.07 -3.21
N MET A 102 26.35 2.26 -4.20
CA MET A 102 26.76 2.66 -5.55
C MET A 102 27.28 4.10 -5.62
N SER A 103 26.97 4.97 -4.66
CA SER A 103 27.52 6.33 -4.62
C SER A 103 28.91 6.39 -3.99
N LYS A 104 29.34 5.36 -3.24
CA LYS A 104 30.67 5.29 -2.64
C LYS A 104 31.74 4.75 -3.59
N HIS A 105 31.31 4.14 -4.71
CA HIS A 105 32.18 3.54 -5.73
C HIS A 105 32.16 4.30 -7.06
N SER A 106 31.62 5.53 -7.08
CA SER A 106 31.64 6.45 -8.22
C SER A 106 32.55 7.63 -7.92
#